data_AF-A0A6J4KWQ6-F1
#
_entry.id   AF-A0A6J4KWQ6-F1
#
_cell.length_a   1.000
_cell.length_b   1.000
_cell.length_c   1.000
_cell.angle_alpha   90.00
_cell.angle_beta   90.00
_cell.angle_gamma   90.00
#
_symmetry.space_group_name_H-M   'P 1'
#
loop_
_entity.id
_entity.type
_entity.pdbx_description
1 polymer ?
#
loop_
_entity_poly.entity_id
_entity_poly.type
_entity_poly.pdbx_seq_one_letter_code
_entity_poly.pdbx_strand_id
1 'polypeptide(L)'
;MTPFANRTRELHLFEQMLRRQVRERILLIEAPSGYGKTGLMGRFEILCSQEIHRVLIDLKGAQAGIAFVFSWIQRVLGKPRFRNFNAEIDRFLHSGVEIQNNRLTGEGSQIQVILDVPPEERKYRLTQLQQVFFEDLERFDRPIAFILDTYNGATEELAGWIESPFLAEVALNPKLFAIVAGQIIPQPTIEWQNLHHRCKLDRIMEREAWYGYVKDVGYCFSSQEIDVLIDAVEGVPAQVVLLLENAARTRQQI
;
A
#
# COMPACT_ATOMS: atom_id res chain seq x y z
N MET A 1 11.03 -8.10 16.73
CA MET A 1 9.77 -8.22 15.96
C MET A 1 8.76 -7.29 16.65
N THR A 2 8.17 -6.31 15.96
CA THR A 2 7.27 -5.32 16.59
C THR A 2 6.02 -6.01 17.14
N PRO A 3 5.67 -5.93 18.43
CA PRO A 3 4.52 -6.64 19.00
C PRO A 3 3.23 -6.37 18.23
N PHE A 4 2.40 -7.39 17.95
CA PHE A 4 1.15 -7.22 17.21
C PHE A 4 0.10 -8.24 17.66
N ALA A 5 -1.04 -7.76 18.15
CA ALA A 5 -2.14 -8.62 18.58
C ALA A 5 -2.91 -9.14 17.35
N ASN A 6 -3.02 -10.46 17.21
CA ASN A 6 -3.77 -11.16 16.17
C ASN A 6 -3.39 -10.71 14.73
N ARG A 7 -4.19 -11.09 13.71
CA ARG A 7 -3.95 -10.88 12.25
C ARG A 7 -3.02 -11.86 11.55
N THR A 8 -2.85 -13.05 12.13
CA THR A 8 -1.99 -14.10 11.56
C THR A 8 -2.52 -14.64 10.23
N ARG A 9 -3.85 -14.59 10.00
CA ARG A 9 -4.47 -15.08 8.76
C ARG A 9 -4.09 -14.22 7.56
N GLU A 10 -4.17 -12.90 7.69
CA GLU A 10 -3.84 -11.94 6.65
C GLU A 10 -2.35 -12.03 6.29
N LEU A 11 -1.48 -12.15 7.30
CA LEU A 11 -0.05 -12.35 7.12
C LEU A 11 0.28 -13.67 6.44
N HIS A 12 -0.37 -14.76 6.87
CA HIS A 12 -0.16 -16.07 6.29
C HIS A 12 -0.62 -16.14 4.82
N LEU A 13 -1.77 -15.54 4.50
CA LEU A 13 -2.24 -15.44 3.13
C LEU A 13 -1.25 -14.67 2.26
N PHE A 14 -0.75 -13.53 2.74
CA PHE A 14 0.25 -12.76 1.99
C PHE A 14 1.54 -13.55 1.78
N GLU A 15 2.00 -14.28 2.79
CA GLU A 15 3.15 -15.17 2.66
C GLU A 15 2.93 -16.28 1.61
N GLN A 16 1.72 -16.87 1.57
CA GLN A 16 1.34 -17.83 0.53
C GLN A 16 1.29 -17.19 -0.87
N MET A 17 0.82 -15.95 -0.99
CA MET A 17 0.82 -15.19 -2.25
C MET A 17 2.25 -15.00 -2.75
N LEU A 18 3.15 -14.51 -1.88
CA LEU A 18 4.56 -14.28 -2.20
C LEU A 18 5.26 -15.58 -2.62
N ARG A 19 4.95 -16.71 -1.97
CA ARG A 19 5.44 -18.04 -2.33
C ARG A 19 4.73 -18.69 -3.52
N ARG A 20 3.76 -17.99 -4.13
CA ARG A 20 2.92 -18.49 -5.24
C ARG A 20 2.20 -19.80 -4.93
N GLN A 21 1.87 -20.03 -3.65
CA GLN A 21 1.09 -21.18 -3.20
C GLN A 21 -0.41 -20.98 -3.46
N VAL A 22 -0.83 -19.74 -3.68
CA VAL A 22 -2.18 -19.35 -4.07
C VAL A 22 -2.16 -18.53 -5.37
N ARG A 23 -3.33 -18.40 -6.01
CA ARG A 23 -3.44 -17.70 -7.32
C ARG A 23 -3.61 -16.21 -7.15
N GLU A 24 -4.09 -15.78 -6.00
CA GLU A 24 -4.34 -14.40 -5.65
C GLU A 24 -3.06 -13.57 -5.76
N ARG A 25 -3.20 -12.37 -6.32
CA ARG A 25 -2.15 -11.35 -6.48
C ARG A 25 -2.50 -10.05 -5.80
N ILE A 26 -3.79 -9.86 -5.51
CA ILE A 26 -4.34 -8.64 -4.93
C ILE A 26 -4.92 -8.97 -3.56
N LEU A 27 -4.47 -8.28 -2.53
CA LEU A 27 -4.98 -8.39 -1.17
C LEU A 27 -5.64 -7.05 -0.79
N LEU A 28 -6.94 -7.05 -0.61
CA LEU A 28 -7.70 -5.88 -0.20
C LEU A 28 -7.93 -5.91 1.30
N ILE A 29 -7.41 -4.91 2.01
CA ILE A 29 -7.56 -4.77 3.46
C ILE A 29 -8.54 -3.65 3.76
N GLU A 30 -9.74 -4.02 4.19
CA GLU A 30 -10.77 -3.07 4.58
C GLU A 30 -10.85 -3.00 6.10
N ALA A 31 -10.75 -1.80 6.66
CA ALA A 31 -10.97 -1.62 8.09
C ALA A 31 -11.35 -0.18 8.45
N PRO A 32 -12.14 0.03 9.51
CA PRO A 32 -12.28 1.35 10.13
C PRO A 32 -10.93 1.93 10.63
N SER A 33 -10.93 3.22 10.97
CA SER A 33 -9.79 3.83 11.65
C SER A 33 -9.53 3.15 13.00
N GLY A 34 -8.25 2.97 13.36
CA GLY A 34 -7.86 2.36 14.64
C GLY A 34 -7.88 0.83 14.70
N TYR A 35 -8.23 0.13 13.60
CA TYR A 35 -8.33 -1.34 13.58
C TYR A 35 -7.00 -2.06 13.28
N GLY A 36 -5.88 -1.32 13.26
CA GLY A 36 -4.54 -1.89 13.12
C GLY A 36 -4.00 -2.03 11.69
N LYS A 37 -4.60 -1.35 10.70
CA LYS A 37 -4.11 -1.38 9.29
C LYS A 37 -2.63 -1.02 9.19
N THR A 38 -2.20 0.10 9.76
CA THR A 38 -0.82 0.58 9.69
C THR A 38 0.17 -0.43 10.29
N GLY A 39 -0.18 -1.05 11.42
CA GLY A 39 0.64 -2.12 12.00
C GLY A 39 0.72 -3.34 11.08
N LEU A 40 -0.38 -3.72 10.44
CA LEU A 40 -0.42 -4.81 9.47
C LEU A 40 0.41 -4.49 8.21
N MET A 41 0.35 -3.26 7.68
CA MET A 41 1.18 -2.83 6.54
C MET A 41 2.67 -2.97 6.85
N GLY A 42 3.09 -2.50 8.04
CA GLY A 42 4.48 -2.67 8.47
C GLY A 42 4.91 -4.13 8.58
N ARG A 43 3.98 -5.07 8.87
CA ARG A 43 4.27 -6.50 8.83
C ARG A 43 4.39 -7.05 7.41
N PHE A 44 3.55 -6.61 6.48
CA PHE A 44 3.71 -6.96 5.06
C PHE A 44 5.04 -6.48 4.51
N GLU A 45 5.47 -5.27 4.88
CA GLU A 45 6.79 -4.74 4.51
C GLU A 45 7.96 -5.59 5.04
N ILE A 46 7.81 -6.20 6.23
CA ILE A 46 8.79 -7.11 6.82
C ILE A 46 8.77 -8.47 6.10
N LEU A 47 7.60 -8.96 5.71
CA LEU A 47 7.45 -10.22 4.97
C LEU A 47 8.05 -10.15 3.56
N CYS A 48 8.08 -8.96 2.96
CA CYS A 48 8.90 -8.70 1.78
C CYS A 48 10.39 -8.88 2.16
N SER A 49 10.92 -10.08 1.92
CA SER A 49 12.32 -10.43 2.11
C SER A 49 13.22 -9.68 1.11
N GLN A 50 14.54 -9.90 1.17
CA GLN A 50 15.46 -9.36 0.16
C GLN A 50 15.15 -9.85 -1.28
N GLU A 51 14.33 -10.89 -1.43
CA GLU A 51 13.99 -11.48 -2.73
C GLU A 51 12.85 -10.75 -3.43
N ILE A 52 12.16 -9.81 -2.75
CA ILE A 52 11.01 -9.09 -3.29
C ILE A 52 11.27 -7.58 -3.19
N HIS A 53 11.07 -6.88 -4.30
CA HIS A 53 11.06 -5.42 -4.28
C HIS A 53 9.77 -4.92 -3.64
N ARG A 54 9.88 -4.20 -2.53
CA ARG A 54 8.73 -3.57 -1.89
C ARG A 54 8.58 -2.11 -2.33
N VAL A 55 7.35 -1.70 -2.61
CA VAL A 55 7.00 -0.29 -2.83
C VAL A 55 5.84 0.07 -1.91
N LEU A 56 6.10 0.89 -0.90
CA LEU A 56 5.06 1.46 -0.03
C LEU A 56 4.63 2.82 -0.57
N ILE A 57 3.33 3.04 -0.70
CA ILE A 57 2.73 4.30 -1.14
C ILE A 57 1.60 4.67 -0.17
N ASP A 58 1.76 5.78 0.55
CA ASP A 58 0.65 6.38 1.29
C ASP A 58 -0.15 7.29 0.35
N LEU A 59 -1.38 6.88 0.03
CA LEU A 59 -2.22 7.57 -0.92
C LEU A 59 -2.76 8.91 -0.38
N LYS A 60 -2.67 9.18 0.94
CA LYS A 60 -2.88 10.55 1.46
C LYS A 60 -1.81 11.53 0.99
N GLY A 61 -0.57 11.06 0.86
CA GLY A 61 0.55 11.86 0.34
C GLY A 61 0.52 12.00 -1.19
N ALA A 62 -0.27 11.16 -1.87
CA ALA A 62 -0.38 11.09 -3.32
C ALA A 62 -1.39 12.09 -3.91
N GLN A 63 -1.65 13.22 -3.26
CA GLN A 63 -2.56 14.25 -3.79
C GLN A 63 -2.15 14.77 -5.18
N ALA A 64 -0.89 14.60 -5.57
CA ALA A 64 -0.37 14.87 -6.90
C ALA A 64 -0.75 13.80 -7.97
N GLY A 65 -1.65 12.85 -7.63
CA GLY A 65 -2.27 11.94 -8.58
C GLY A 65 -1.34 10.86 -9.13
N ILE A 66 -1.66 10.38 -10.34
CA ILE A 66 -0.95 9.25 -10.98
C ILE A 66 0.53 9.59 -11.25
N ALA A 67 0.82 10.85 -11.59
CA ALA A 67 2.19 11.32 -11.84
C ALA A 67 3.12 11.12 -10.62
N PHE A 68 2.59 11.36 -9.42
CA PHE A 68 3.33 11.10 -8.18
C PHE A 68 3.62 9.61 -8.00
N VAL A 69 2.64 8.74 -8.27
CA VAL A 69 2.82 7.29 -8.11
C VAL A 69 3.92 6.77 -9.04
N PHE A 70 3.93 7.16 -10.31
CA PHE A 70 5.01 6.78 -11.23
C PHE A 70 6.37 7.26 -10.73
N SER A 71 6.48 8.55 -10.38
CA SER A 71 7.73 9.14 -9.90
C SER A 71 8.24 8.45 -8.64
N TRP A 72 7.33 8.13 -7.71
CA TRP A 72 7.65 7.44 -6.48
C TRP A 72 8.16 6.03 -6.74
N ILE A 73 7.49 5.26 -7.59
CA ILE A 73 7.91 3.90 -7.95
C ILE A 73 9.29 3.93 -8.62
N GLN A 74 9.53 4.86 -9.56
CA GLN A 74 10.85 5.04 -10.16
C GLN A 74 11.93 5.34 -9.12
N ARG A 75 11.62 6.19 -8.14
CA ARG A 75 12.56 6.55 -7.07
C ARG A 75 12.90 5.36 -6.17
N VAL A 76 11.90 4.55 -5.81
CA VAL A 76 12.08 3.38 -4.93
C VAL A 76 12.78 2.23 -5.65
N LEU A 77 12.40 1.96 -6.90
CA LEU A 77 12.91 0.83 -7.67
C LEU A 77 14.15 1.15 -8.51
N GLY A 78 14.48 2.43 -8.64
CA GLY A 78 15.64 2.95 -9.37
C GLY A 78 15.27 3.44 -10.77
N LYS A 79 15.27 4.76 -10.96
CA LYS A 79 14.92 5.44 -12.23
C LYS A 79 15.63 4.86 -13.47
N PRO A 80 16.93 4.48 -13.45
CA PRO A 80 17.60 3.90 -14.62
C PRO A 80 17.04 2.55 -15.09
N ARG A 81 16.25 1.85 -14.27
CA ARG A 81 15.59 0.58 -14.65
C ARG A 81 14.35 0.80 -15.53
N PHE A 82 13.82 2.03 -15.57
CA PHE A 82 12.63 2.42 -16.32
C PHE A 82 13.01 3.05 -17.68
N ARG A 83 13.73 2.31 -18.51
CA ARG A 83 14.32 2.88 -19.74
C ARG A 83 13.26 3.29 -20.76
N ASN A 84 12.27 2.43 -21.02
CA ASN A 84 11.23 2.73 -22.01
C ASN A 84 10.36 3.88 -21.50
N PHE A 85 10.01 3.85 -20.21
CA PHE A 85 9.21 4.90 -19.60
C PHE A 85 9.92 6.26 -19.57
N ASN A 86 11.22 6.31 -19.26
CA ASN A 86 11.99 7.55 -19.33
C ASN A 86 12.10 8.06 -20.78
N ALA A 87 12.34 7.18 -21.75
CA ALA A 87 12.39 7.56 -23.16
C ALA A 87 11.04 8.11 -23.66
N GLU A 88 9.94 7.57 -23.15
CA GLU A 88 8.58 8.01 -23.47
C GLU A 88 8.26 9.38 -22.84
N ILE A 89 8.69 9.61 -21.59
CA ILE A 89 8.67 10.93 -20.95
C ILE A 89 9.44 11.94 -21.79
N ASP A 90 10.67 11.60 -22.18
CA ASP A 90 11.50 12.47 -23.01
C ASP A 90 10.80 12.75 -24.34
N ARG A 91 10.24 11.74 -25.01
CA ARG A 91 9.48 11.90 -26.26
C ARG A 91 8.38 12.95 -26.13
N PHE A 92 7.56 12.87 -25.09
CA PHE A 92 6.47 13.83 -24.87
C PHE A 92 6.97 15.25 -24.59
N LEU A 93 8.07 15.40 -23.84
CA LEU A 93 8.67 16.70 -23.58
C LEU A 93 9.24 17.34 -24.85
N HIS A 94 9.81 16.55 -25.75
CA HIS A 94 10.37 17.05 -27.01
C HIS A 94 9.30 17.30 -28.09
N SER A 95 8.18 16.55 -28.09
CA SER A 95 7.09 16.74 -29.05
C SER A 95 6.21 17.96 -28.77
N GLY A 96 6.32 18.58 -27.59
CA GLY A 96 5.47 19.69 -27.14
C GLY A 96 6.06 21.10 -27.21
N VAL A 97 7.17 21.32 -27.94
CA VAL A 97 8.00 22.56 -28.06
C VAL A 97 7.46 23.83 -27.38
N GLU A 98 8.10 24.19 -26.26
CA GLU A 98 8.66 25.49 -25.83
C GLU A 98 8.59 25.56 -24.28
N ILE A 99 9.52 24.89 -23.60
CA ILE A 99 9.67 25.05 -22.15
C ILE A 99 10.30 26.44 -21.95
N GLN A 100 9.47 27.46 -21.79
CA GLN A 100 9.91 28.76 -21.29
C GLN A 100 10.67 28.54 -19.98
N ASN A 101 11.99 28.75 -20.04
CA ASN A 101 12.99 28.85 -18.97
C ASN A 101 12.49 28.82 -17.51
N ASN A 102 11.90 27.71 -17.09
CA ASN A 102 11.67 27.39 -15.69
C ASN A 102 12.19 25.98 -15.48
N ARG A 103 13.41 25.93 -14.94
CA ARG A 103 14.04 24.70 -14.46
C ARG A 103 13.19 24.16 -13.31
N LEU A 104 12.19 23.33 -13.64
CA LEU A 104 11.36 22.65 -12.66
C LEU A 104 12.20 21.52 -12.06
N THR A 105 12.88 21.83 -10.97
CA THR A 105 13.73 20.93 -10.17
C THR A 105 12.90 20.07 -9.23
N GLY A 106 11.97 19.28 -9.76
CA GLY A 106 11.22 18.28 -9.00
C GLY A 106 11.02 17.01 -9.82
N GLU A 107 11.40 15.83 -9.31
CA GLU A 107 11.28 14.58 -10.06
C GLU A 107 9.83 14.24 -10.45
N GLY A 108 8.84 14.71 -9.68
CA GLY A 108 7.42 14.58 -10.01
C GLY A 108 6.85 15.65 -10.96
N SER A 109 7.60 16.71 -11.27
CA SER A 109 7.07 17.82 -12.06
C SER A 109 7.02 17.51 -13.55
N GLN A 110 7.91 16.65 -14.07
CA GLN A 110 7.96 16.34 -15.51
C GLN A 110 6.73 15.54 -15.95
N ILE A 111 6.38 14.48 -15.21
CA ILE A 111 5.21 13.64 -15.54
C ILE A 111 3.93 14.45 -15.38
N GLN A 112 3.85 15.28 -14.33
CA GLN A 112 2.70 16.16 -14.14
C GLN A 112 2.52 17.12 -15.31
N VAL A 113 3.60 17.74 -15.81
CA VAL A 113 3.56 18.63 -16.98
C VAL A 113 3.11 17.88 -18.25
N ILE A 114 3.55 16.64 -18.45
CA ILE A 114 3.12 15.82 -19.60
C ILE A 114 1.64 15.51 -19.54
N LEU A 115 1.10 15.28 -18.34
CA LEU A 115 -0.31 14.97 -18.12
C LEU A 115 -1.20 16.20 -17.96
N ASP A 116 -0.62 17.40 -17.83
CA ASP A 116 -1.35 18.67 -17.75
C ASP A 116 -1.77 19.17 -19.15
N VAL A 117 -2.57 18.33 -19.82
CA VAL A 117 -3.14 18.57 -21.14
C VAL A 117 -4.66 18.28 -21.10
N PRO A 118 -5.41 18.66 -22.16
CA PRO A 118 -6.85 18.39 -22.24
C PRO A 118 -7.19 16.90 -22.05
N PRO A 119 -8.40 16.56 -21.55
CA PRO A 119 -8.73 15.20 -21.10
C PRO A 119 -8.49 14.07 -22.10
N GLU A 120 -8.84 14.27 -23.37
CA GLU A 120 -8.65 13.25 -24.43
C GLU A 120 -7.16 12.95 -24.67
N GLU A 121 -6.35 14.01 -24.75
CA GLU A 121 -4.91 13.88 -24.93
C GLU A 121 -4.24 13.31 -23.68
N ARG A 122 -4.71 13.72 -22.49
CA ARG A 122 -4.25 13.18 -21.21
C ARG A 122 -4.45 11.67 -21.15
N LYS A 123 -5.64 11.19 -21.53
CA LYS A 123 -5.97 9.76 -21.57
C LYS A 123 -5.05 9.00 -22.53
N TYR A 124 -4.81 9.55 -23.72
CA TYR A 124 -3.88 8.96 -24.68
C TYR A 124 -2.44 8.88 -24.12
N ARG A 125 -1.89 10.00 -23.63
CA ARG A 125 -0.54 10.06 -23.06
C ARG A 125 -0.39 9.15 -21.85
N LEU A 126 -1.38 9.13 -20.97
CA LEU A 126 -1.40 8.26 -19.79
C LEU A 126 -1.39 6.78 -20.19
N THR A 127 -2.15 6.39 -21.22
CA THR A 127 -2.16 5.00 -21.72
C THR A 127 -0.78 4.59 -22.26
N GLN A 128 -0.13 5.46 -23.04
CA GLN A 128 1.23 5.22 -23.56
C GLN A 128 2.24 5.08 -22.42
N LEU A 129 2.20 6.00 -21.45
CA LEU A 129 3.07 5.98 -20.28
C LEU A 129 2.86 4.72 -19.44
N GLN A 130 1.61 4.32 -19.17
CA GLN A 130 1.29 3.10 -18.44
C GLN A 130 1.88 1.87 -19.12
N GLN A 131 1.67 1.73 -20.43
CA GLN A 131 2.13 0.57 -21.18
C GLN A 131 3.64 0.36 -21.00
N VAL A 132 4.44 1.38 -21.34
CA VAL A 132 5.90 1.27 -21.23
C VAL A 132 6.38 1.17 -19.78
N PHE A 133 5.62 1.71 -18.82
CA PHE A 133 5.90 1.57 -17.39
C PHE A 133 5.76 0.12 -16.92
N PHE A 134 4.66 -0.56 -17.27
CA PHE A 134 4.45 -1.95 -16.89
C PHE A 134 5.39 -2.91 -17.64
N GLU A 135 5.71 -2.62 -18.91
CA GLU A 135 6.77 -3.33 -19.65
C GLU A 135 8.14 -3.25 -18.94
N ASP A 136 8.47 -2.09 -18.37
CA ASP A 136 9.71 -1.94 -17.61
C ASP A 136 9.66 -2.71 -16.27
N LEU A 137 8.50 -2.79 -15.61
CA LEU A 137 8.32 -3.59 -14.38
C LEU A 137 8.47 -5.09 -14.63
N GLU A 138 8.00 -5.61 -15.77
CA GLU A 138 8.15 -7.03 -16.15
C GLU A 138 9.61 -7.50 -16.23
N ARG A 139 10.50 -6.56 -16.60
CA ARG A 139 11.95 -6.79 -16.76
C ARG A 139 12.70 -6.88 -15.44
N PHE A 140 12.04 -6.64 -14.31
CA PHE A 140 12.67 -6.86 -13.02
C PHE A 140 12.97 -8.35 -12.79
N ASP A 141 14.15 -8.61 -12.24
CA ASP A 141 14.66 -9.95 -11.91
C ASP A 141 13.91 -10.58 -10.74
N ARG A 142 13.35 -9.74 -9.87
CA ARG A 142 12.63 -10.11 -8.66
C ARG A 142 11.17 -9.67 -8.71
N PRO A 143 10.26 -10.39 -8.03
CA PRO A 143 8.88 -9.92 -7.85
C PRO A 143 8.80 -8.57 -7.15
N ILE A 144 7.70 -7.86 -7.37
CA ILE A 144 7.42 -6.54 -6.82
C ILE A 144 6.10 -6.61 -6.04
N ALA A 145 6.12 -6.15 -4.80
CA ALA A 145 4.94 -6.00 -3.97
C ALA A 145 4.65 -4.50 -3.73
N PHE A 146 3.51 -4.04 -4.24
CA PHE A 146 2.99 -2.70 -4.00
C PHE A 146 2.09 -2.71 -2.77
N ILE A 147 2.42 -1.90 -1.77
CA ILE A 147 1.62 -1.71 -0.56
C ILE A 147 1.03 -0.30 -0.65
N LEU A 148 -0.24 -0.20 -1.02
CA LEU A 148 -0.99 1.04 -1.13
C LEU A 148 -1.79 1.23 0.15
N ASP A 149 -1.33 2.12 1.04
CA ASP A 149 -2.04 2.45 2.27
C ASP A 149 -2.92 3.69 2.07
N THR A 150 -3.95 3.77 2.91
CA THR A 150 -4.93 4.84 2.94
C THR A 150 -5.63 5.11 1.60
N TYR A 151 -6.22 4.09 0.98
CA TYR A 151 -6.95 4.20 -0.28
C TYR A 151 -7.98 5.33 -0.33
N ASN A 152 -8.68 5.60 0.77
CA ASN A 152 -9.60 6.74 0.91
C ASN A 152 -8.97 8.13 0.67
N GLY A 153 -7.64 8.23 0.72
CA GLY A 153 -6.91 9.46 0.45
C GLY A 153 -6.62 9.70 -1.03
N ALA A 154 -6.87 8.72 -1.90
CA ALA A 154 -6.69 8.87 -3.33
C ALA A 154 -7.71 9.85 -3.93
N THR A 155 -7.28 10.63 -4.92
CA THR A 155 -8.20 11.40 -5.77
C THR A 155 -9.05 10.44 -6.59
N GLU A 156 -10.19 10.90 -7.11
CA GLU A 156 -11.07 10.07 -7.96
C GLU A 156 -10.34 9.51 -9.18
N GLU A 157 -9.51 10.34 -9.83
CA GLU A 157 -8.67 9.92 -10.96
C GLU A 157 -7.68 8.81 -10.56
N LEU A 158 -7.01 8.97 -9.40
CA LEU A 158 -6.05 7.99 -8.92
C LEU A 158 -6.74 6.69 -8.47
N ALA A 159 -7.89 6.79 -7.80
CA ALA A 159 -8.70 5.65 -7.39
C ALA A 159 -9.16 4.84 -8.62
N GLY A 160 -9.72 5.50 -9.65
CA GLY A 160 -10.12 4.86 -10.90
C GLY A 160 -8.94 4.22 -11.65
N TRP A 161 -7.77 4.86 -11.61
CA TRP A 161 -6.55 4.27 -12.16
C TRP A 161 -6.07 3.03 -11.39
N ILE A 162 -6.13 3.06 -10.06
CA ILE A 162 -5.80 1.89 -9.23
C ILE A 162 -6.78 0.75 -9.53
N GLU A 163 -8.09 1.03 -9.47
CA GLU A 163 -9.17 0.06 -9.63
C GLU A 163 -9.15 -0.69 -10.96
N SER A 164 -8.80 -0.03 -12.06
CA SER A 164 -8.88 -0.62 -13.39
C SER A 164 -7.49 -0.93 -13.97
N PRO A 165 -6.77 0.01 -14.61
CA PRO A 165 -5.55 -0.34 -15.34
C PRO A 165 -4.45 -0.91 -14.43
N PHE A 166 -4.24 -0.36 -13.23
CA PHE A 166 -3.15 -0.85 -12.36
C PHE A 166 -3.42 -2.25 -11.80
N LEU A 167 -4.59 -2.50 -11.20
CA LEU A 167 -4.90 -3.81 -10.64
C LEU A 167 -5.12 -4.88 -11.72
N ALA A 168 -5.59 -4.52 -12.92
CA ALA A 168 -5.62 -5.43 -14.05
C ALA A 168 -4.21 -5.91 -14.45
N GLU A 169 -3.24 -5.01 -14.52
CA GLU A 169 -1.84 -5.35 -14.82
C GLU A 169 -1.21 -6.21 -13.71
N VAL A 170 -1.50 -5.92 -12.44
CA VAL A 170 -1.08 -6.77 -11.31
C VAL A 170 -1.65 -8.18 -11.43
N ALA A 171 -2.91 -8.30 -11.87
CA ALA A 171 -3.56 -9.59 -12.06
C ALA A 171 -2.94 -10.40 -13.22
N LEU A 172 -2.54 -9.74 -14.30
CA LEU A 172 -1.93 -10.39 -15.48
C LEU A 172 -0.47 -10.79 -15.24
N ASN A 173 0.26 -10.06 -14.39
CA ASN A 173 1.69 -10.26 -14.21
C ASN A 173 2.00 -11.07 -12.93
N PRO A 174 2.51 -12.32 -13.03
CA PRO A 174 2.79 -13.17 -11.88
C PRO A 174 3.99 -12.73 -11.02
N LYS A 175 4.70 -11.67 -11.41
CA LYS A 175 5.74 -11.03 -10.60
C LYS A 175 5.21 -9.84 -9.80
N LEU A 176 3.99 -9.36 -10.05
CA LEU A 176 3.43 -8.22 -9.35
C LEU A 176 2.42 -8.69 -8.29
N PHE A 177 2.47 -8.04 -7.15
CA PHE A 177 1.52 -8.21 -6.06
C PHE A 177 1.05 -6.84 -5.59
N ALA A 178 -0.22 -6.73 -5.21
CA ALA A 178 -0.76 -5.51 -4.64
C ALA A 178 -1.45 -5.80 -3.31
N ILE A 179 -1.15 -4.99 -2.31
CA ILE A 179 -1.92 -4.86 -1.08
C ILE A 179 -2.55 -3.48 -1.11
N VAL A 180 -3.87 -3.40 -1.05
CA VAL A 180 -4.58 -2.11 -1.02
C VAL A 180 -5.37 -2.01 0.28
N ALA A 181 -4.99 -1.07 1.14
CA ALA A 181 -5.57 -0.89 2.46
C ALA A 181 -6.35 0.41 2.58
N GLY A 182 -7.54 0.34 3.18
CA GLY A 182 -8.40 1.51 3.35
C GLY A 182 -9.63 1.25 4.23
N GLN A 183 -10.38 2.30 4.53
CA GLN A 183 -11.75 2.20 5.04
C GLN A 183 -12.74 1.89 3.91
N ILE A 184 -12.47 2.40 2.71
CA ILE A 184 -13.03 1.89 1.46
C ILE A 184 -11.92 1.19 0.69
N ILE A 185 -12.28 0.31 -0.22
CA ILE A 185 -11.35 -0.47 -1.04
C ILE A 185 -11.82 -0.47 -2.51
N PRO A 186 -10.90 -0.72 -3.45
CA PRO A 186 -11.24 -0.97 -4.86
C PRO A 186 -12.36 -1.99 -5.01
N GLN A 187 -13.28 -1.74 -5.94
CA GLN A 187 -14.29 -2.73 -6.32
C GLN A 187 -13.74 -3.68 -7.40
N PRO A 188 -13.91 -5.02 -7.24
CA PRO A 188 -13.49 -5.99 -8.24
C PRO A 188 -14.07 -5.72 -9.63
N THR A 189 -13.21 -5.71 -10.64
CA THR A 189 -13.60 -5.68 -12.06
C THR A 189 -13.41 -7.06 -12.69
N ILE A 190 -13.93 -7.25 -13.91
CA ILE A 190 -13.90 -8.55 -14.61
C ILE A 190 -12.45 -9.06 -14.79
N GLU A 191 -11.52 -8.14 -14.99
CA GLU A 191 -10.10 -8.38 -15.25
C GLU A 191 -9.38 -9.04 -14.06
N TRP A 192 -9.78 -8.72 -12.82
CA TRP A 192 -9.03 -9.15 -11.63
C TRP A 192 -9.87 -9.75 -10.50
N GLN A 193 -11.21 -9.81 -10.63
CA GLN A 193 -12.12 -10.34 -9.60
C GLN A 193 -11.77 -11.74 -9.09
N ASN A 194 -11.14 -12.59 -9.91
CA ASN A 194 -10.78 -13.96 -9.52
C ASN A 194 -9.38 -14.09 -8.92
N LEU A 195 -8.64 -12.99 -8.81
CA LEU A 195 -7.25 -12.94 -8.34
C LEU A 195 -7.07 -12.03 -7.13
N HIS A 196 -8.18 -11.65 -6.50
CA HIS A 196 -8.17 -10.89 -5.26
C HIS A 196 -8.67 -11.69 -4.07
N HIS A 197 -8.23 -11.29 -2.89
CA HIS A 197 -8.82 -11.67 -1.63
C HIS A 197 -9.15 -10.42 -0.82
N ARG A 198 -10.35 -10.36 -0.23
CA ARG A 198 -10.78 -9.27 0.65
C ARG A 198 -10.69 -9.72 2.11
N CYS A 199 -9.88 -9.04 2.90
CA CYS A 199 -9.87 -9.17 4.35
C CYS A 199 -10.50 -7.93 4.98
N LYS A 200 -11.63 -8.15 5.67
CA LYS A 200 -12.22 -7.13 6.53
C LYS A 200 -11.68 -7.29 7.94
N LEU A 201 -10.90 -6.31 8.41
CA LEU A 201 -10.36 -6.34 9.76
C LEU A 201 -11.46 -5.99 10.75
N ASP A 202 -11.67 -6.86 11.73
CA ASP A 202 -12.61 -6.63 12.84
C ASP A 202 -11.88 -6.30 14.15
N ARG A 203 -12.65 -6.00 15.20
CA ARG A 203 -12.20 -5.89 16.58
C ARG A 203 -11.50 -7.18 17.03
N ILE A 204 -10.57 -7.06 17.96
CA ILE A 204 -9.85 -8.22 18.49
C ILE A 204 -10.37 -8.49 19.90
N MET A 205 -11.34 -9.40 20.01
CA MET A 205 -11.89 -9.86 21.29
C MET A 205 -11.12 -11.07 21.85
N GLU A 206 -10.20 -11.65 21.08
CA GLU A 206 -9.39 -12.78 21.52
C GLU A 206 -8.36 -12.32 22.56
N ARG A 207 -8.62 -12.64 23.82
CA ARG A 207 -7.79 -12.22 24.98
C ARG A 207 -6.35 -12.70 24.88
N GLU A 208 -6.14 -13.95 24.46
CA GLU A 208 -4.81 -14.54 24.30
C GLU A 208 -3.91 -13.73 23.34
N ALA A 209 -4.50 -13.13 22.30
CA ALA A 209 -3.75 -12.27 21.38
C ALA A 209 -3.23 -11.00 22.07
N TRP A 210 -4.00 -10.45 23.02
CA TRP A 210 -3.61 -9.28 23.81
C TRP A 210 -2.63 -9.63 24.92
N TYR A 211 -2.75 -10.80 25.53
CA TYR A 211 -1.78 -11.30 26.50
C TYR A 211 -0.40 -11.47 25.86
N GLY A 212 -0.36 -12.08 24.66
CA GLY A 212 0.86 -12.18 23.86
C GLY A 212 1.46 -10.81 23.54
N TYR A 213 0.63 -9.88 23.06
CA TYR A 213 1.06 -8.50 22.79
C TYR A 213 1.67 -7.81 24.03
N VAL A 214 0.98 -7.83 25.17
CA VAL A 214 1.43 -7.20 26.42
C VAL A 214 2.77 -7.78 26.88
N LYS A 215 2.93 -9.10 26.78
CA LYS A 215 4.17 -9.79 27.10
C LYS A 215 5.30 -9.39 26.16
N ASP A 216 5.05 -9.33 24.86
CA ASP A 216 6.04 -8.97 23.85
C ASP A 216 6.51 -7.50 23.96
N VAL A 217 5.61 -6.60 24.36
CA VAL A 217 5.95 -5.20 24.68
C VAL A 217 6.71 -5.08 26.00
N GLY A 218 6.56 -6.07 26.90
CA GLY A 218 7.18 -6.08 28.22
C GLY A 218 6.40 -5.29 29.27
N TYR A 219 5.09 -5.13 29.10
CA TYR A 219 4.23 -4.52 30.11
C TYR A 219 3.84 -5.51 31.20
N CYS A 220 3.82 -5.04 32.45
CA CYS A 220 3.42 -5.82 33.62
C CYS A 220 1.94 -5.59 33.96
N PHE A 221 1.05 -6.30 33.26
CA PHE A 221 -0.39 -6.36 33.58
C PHE A 221 -0.81 -7.80 33.88
N SER A 222 -1.77 -7.96 34.78
CA SER A 222 -2.45 -9.25 34.98
C SER A 222 -3.48 -9.48 33.89
N SER A 223 -3.85 -10.75 33.66
CA SER A 223 -4.88 -11.12 32.67
C SER A 223 -6.22 -10.41 32.92
N GLN A 224 -6.63 -10.26 34.18
CA GLN A 224 -7.87 -9.56 34.55
C GLN A 224 -7.82 -8.07 34.20
N GLU A 225 -6.68 -7.41 34.39
CA GLU A 225 -6.50 -6.01 34.01
C GLU A 225 -6.60 -5.84 32.50
N ILE A 226 -5.97 -6.75 31.74
CA ILE A 226 -6.02 -6.74 30.28
C ILE A 226 -7.46 -6.96 29.80
N ASP A 227 -8.19 -7.91 30.39
CA ASP A 227 -9.59 -8.18 30.06
C ASP A 227 -10.49 -6.96 30.27
N VAL A 228 -10.35 -6.27 31.40
CA VAL A 228 -11.10 -5.03 31.68
C VAL A 228 -10.82 -3.98 30.62
N LEU A 229 -9.56 -3.82 30.19
CA LEU A 229 -9.19 -2.85 29.16
C LEU A 229 -9.74 -3.23 27.79
N ILE A 230 -9.75 -4.52 27.43
CA ILE A 230 -10.36 -5.00 26.18
C ILE A 230 -11.85 -4.69 26.17
N ASP A 231 -12.56 -5.05 27.25
CA ASP A 231 -14.01 -4.88 27.37
C ASP A 231 -14.39 -3.39 27.35
N ALA A 232 -13.60 -2.52 28.00
CA ALA A 232 -13.85 -1.08 28.07
C ALA A 232 -13.87 -0.37 26.71
N VAL A 233 -13.17 -0.91 25.70
CA VAL A 233 -13.08 -0.32 24.36
C VAL A 233 -13.51 -1.30 23.27
N GLU A 234 -14.24 -2.34 23.66
CA GLU A 234 -14.80 -3.38 22.79
C GLU A 234 -13.74 -3.97 21.82
N GLY A 235 -12.51 -4.18 22.32
CA GLY A 235 -11.43 -4.79 21.54
C GLY A 235 -10.95 -3.97 20.33
N VAL A 236 -11.24 -2.67 20.26
CA VAL A 236 -10.73 -1.79 19.20
C VAL A 236 -9.22 -1.61 19.35
N PRO A 237 -8.38 -2.11 18.42
CA PRO A 237 -6.95 -2.25 18.65
C PRO A 237 -6.21 -0.97 19.08
N ALA A 238 -6.43 0.15 18.38
CA ALA A 238 -5.77 1.41 18.72
C ALA A 238 -6.18 1.94 20.10
N GLN A 239 -7.42 1.69 20.53
CA GLN A 239 -7.90 2.12 21.84
C GLN A 239 -7.34 1.22 22.95
N VAL A 240 -7.29 -0.10 22.73
CA VAL A 240 -6.68 -1.04 23.69
C VAL A 240 -5.21 -0.69 23.90
N VAL A 241 -4.45 -0.48 22.81
CA VAL A 241 -3.05 -0.07 22.88
C VAL A 241 -2.90 1.26 23.63
N LEU A 242 -3.72 2.27 23.32
CA LEU A 242 -3.68 3.56 24.01
C LEU A 242 -3.92 3.42 25.52
N LEU A 243 -4.91 2.62 25.93
CA LEU A 243 -5.19 2.41 27.35
C LEU A 243 -4.04 1.66 28.06
N LEU A 244 -3.48 0.64 27.43
CA LEU A 244 -2.32 -0.09 27.95
C LEU A 244 -1.10 0.82 28.12
N GLU A 245 -0.79 1.63 27.11
CA GLU A 245 0.31 2.60 27.15
C GLU A 245 0.14 3.65 28.24
N ASN A 246 -1.08 4.18 28.41
CA ASN A 246 -1.37 5.17 29.44
C ASN A 246 -1.27 4.56 30.83
N ALA A 247 -1.86 3.37 31.04
CA ALA A 247 -1.79 2.68 32.31
C ALA A 247 -0.33 2.29 32.67
N ALA A 248 0.48 1.87 31.69
CA ALA A 248 1.88 1.54 31.90
C ALA A 248 2.71 2.77 32.30
N ARG A 249 2.48 3.92 31.64
CA ARG A 249 3.12 5.20 32.00
C ARG A 249 2.80 5.64 33.42
N THR A 250 1.54 5.55 33.83
CA THR A 250 1.13 5.89 35.21
C THR A 250 1.82 5.01 36.24
N ARG A 251 2.03 3.71 35.95
CA ARG A 251 2.74 2.77 36.85
C ARG A 251 4.24 3.05 36.99
N GLN A 252 4.86 3.67 36.00
CA GLN A 252 6.29 4.00 36.02
C GLN A 252 6.61 5.35 36.68
N GLN A 253 5.58 6.17 36.93
CA GLN A 253 5.70 7.45 37.62
C GLN A 253 5.47 7.35 39.15
N ILE A 254 5.13 6.16 39.63
CA ILE A 254 4.96 5.79 41.05
C ILE A 254 6.16 4.94 41.46
#